data_AF-A0A2V8S6X2-F1
#
_entry.id   AF-A0A2V8S6X2-F1
#
_cell.length_a   1.000
_cell.length_b   1.000
_cell.length_c   1.000
_cell.angle_alpha   90.00
_cell.angle_beta   90.00
_cell.angle_gamma   90.00
#
_symmetry.space_group_name_H-M   'P 1'
#
loop_
_entity.id
_entity.type
_entity.pdbx_description
1 polymer ?
#
loop_
_entity_poly.entity_id
_entity_poly.type
_entity_poly.pdbx_seq_one_letter_code
_entity_poly.pdbx_strand_id
1 'polypeptide(L)'
;MSNTKLFLLVGGLIAGLCLLILLFVGTIAGIVFYSIGHSAATQTAENFLRRNETLKQDIGEVREFGWFVSGRVNAQGPDGGAGLRLKAIGTRRSAWTTVQLAYRNGGDWRVVGAWYVNAAGRTVPLLDPYNYETGAPSSEAAYGGTSDASFTSDVLQSPEPVLVRFTQVNAGDSASAFMRLATKYAGRVRFFELYIESNEATRSRYNVSVVPTYILFKDGAEQGRRVGAQTEQDLSRLLDKQLQR
;
A
#
# COMPACT_ATOMS: atom_id res chain seq x y z
N MET A 1 -60.04 -28.63 -9.03
CA MET A 1 -59.35 -27.57 -8.26
C MET A 1 -59.45 -26.29 -9.07
N SER A 2 -60.02 -25.19 -8.55
CA SER A 2 -60.24 -23.95 -9.33
C SER A 2 -58.92 -23.23 -9.63
N ASN A 3 -58.77 -22.67 -10.84
CA ASN A 3 -57.59 -21.93 -11.28
C ASN A 3 -57.15 -20.87 -10.24
N THR A 4 -58.10 -20.23 -9.56
CA THR A 4 -57.83 -19.25 -8.49
C THR A 4 -57.08 -19.85 -7.30
N LYS A 5 -57.38 -21.09 -6.89
CA LYS A 5 -56.68 -21.79 -5.81
C LYS A 5 -55.26 -22.18 -6.23
N LEU A 6 -55.06 -22.52 -7.50
CA LEU A 6 -53.74 -22.83 -8.06
C LEU A 6 -52.86 -21.57 -8.10
N PHE A 7 -53.39 -20.43 -8.56
CA PHE A 7 -52.65 -19.17 -8.58
C PHE A 7 -52.25 -18.68 -7.18
N LEU A 8 -53.12 -18.83 -6.18
CA LEU A 8 -52.80 -18.48 -4.79
C LEU A 8 -51.71 -19.37 -4.19
N LEU A 9 -51.74 -20.67 -4.45
CA LEU A 9 -50.72 -21.60 -3.98
C LEU A 9 -49.35 -21.34 -4.64
N VAL A 10 -49.33 -21.14 -5.97
CA VAL A 10 -48.11 -20.86 -6.70
C VAL A 10 -47.54 -19.48 -6.31
N GLY A 11 -48.39 -18.46 -6.17
CA GLY A 11 -47.97 -17.13 -5.71
C GLY A 11 -47.38 -17.14 -4.30
N GLY A 12 -48.00 -17.87 -3.37
CA GLY A 12 -47.49 -18.05 -2.02
C GLY A 12 -46.16 -18.80 -1.98
N LEU A 13 -45.99 -19.83 -2.81
CA LEU A 13 -44.73 -20.56 -2.95
C LEU A 13 -43.60 -19.66 -3.48
N ILE A 14 -43.87 -18.87 -4.51
CA ILE A 14 -42.91 -17.93 -5.10
C ILE A 14 -42.53 -16.85 -4.07
N ALA A 15 -43.50 -16.26 -3.38
CA ALA A 15 -43.24 -15.25 -2.35
C ALA A 15 -42.40 -15.83 -1.19
N GLY A 16 -42.73 -17.05 -0.74
CA GLY A 16 -41.95 -17.77 0.27
C GLY A 16 -40.51 -18.05 -0.18
N LEU A 17 -40.33 -18.46 -1.44
CA LEU A 17 -39.00 -18.69 -2.01
C LEU A 17 -38.19 -17.39 -2.14
N CYS A 18 -38.81 -16.29 -2.59
CA CYS A 18 -38.15 -14.98 -2.65
C CYS A 18 -37.71 -14.48 -1.27
N LEU A 19 -38.56 -14.64 -0.24
CA LEU A 19 -38.21 -14.28 1.13
C LEU A 19 -37.03 -15.12 1.63
N LEU A 20 -37.06 -16.43 1.37
CA LEU A 20 -36.00 -17.35 1.76
C LEU A 20 -34.67 -17.02 1.06
N ILE A 21 -34.71 -16.66 -0.23
CA ILE A 21 -33.54 -16.19 -0.97
C ILE A 21 -33.01 -14.88 -0.37
N LEU A 22 -33.86 -13.90 -0.07
CA LEU A 22 -33.42 -12.63 0.53
C LEU A 22 -32.78 -12.82 1.90
N LEU A 23 -33.37 -13.68 2.74
CA LEU A 23 -32.79 -14.04 4.05
C LEU A 23 -31.46 -14.78 3.89
N PHE A 24 -31.37 -15.71 2.95
CA PHE A 24 -30.16 -16.47 2.67
C PHE A 24 -29.04 -15.56 2.14
N VAL A 25 -29.33 -14.71 1.16
CA VAL A 25 -28.38 -13.72 0.62
C VAL A 25 -27.96 -12.73 1.69
N GLY A 26 -28.91 -12.21 2.48
CA GLY A 26 -28.62 -11.29 3.58
C GLY A 26 -27.73 -11.92 4.66
N THR A 27 -27.97 -13.19 4.99
CA THR A 27 -27.17 -13.95 5.97
C THR A 27 -25.76 -14.20 5.43
N ILE A 28 -25.62 -14.66 4.19
CA ILE A 28 -24.31 -14.88 3.56
C ILE A 28 -23.53 -13.57 3.47
N ALA A 29 -24.16 -12.50 2.96
CA ALA A 29 -23.55 -11.19 2.89
C ALA A 29 -23.12 -10.73 4.29
N GLY A 30 -23.98 -10.85 5.29
CA GLY A 30 -23.67 -10.53 6.68
C GLY A 30 -22.45 -11.28 7.22
N ILE A 31 -22.38 -12.60 7.00
CA ILE A 31 -21.23 -13.42 7.44
C ILE A 31 -19.94 -13.00 6.73
N VAL A 32 -19.99 -12.77 5.40
CA VAL A 32 -18.82 -12.35 4.62
C VAL A 32 -18.32 -10.98 5.06
N PHE A 33 -19.22 -10.00 5.18
CA PHE A 33 -18.87 -8.65 5.65
C PHE A 33 -18.35 -8.66 7.09
N TYR A 34 -18.96 -9.45 7.97
CA TYR A 34 -18.49 -9.63 9.34
C TYR A 34 -17.07 -10.23 9.38
N SER A 35 -16.83 -11.28 8.61
CA SER A 35 -15.52 -11.94 8.52
C SER A 35 -14.41 -11.00 8.02
N ILE A 36 -14.72 -10.15 7.02
CA ILE A 36 -13.77 -9.17 6.48
C ILE A 36 -13.50 -8.05 7.50
N GLY A 37 -14.56 -7.52 8.15
CA GLY A 37 -14.45 -6.47 9.16
C GLY A 37 -13.67 -6.91 10.40
N HIS A 38 -13.75 -8.19 10.78
CA HIS A 38 -13.05 -8.73 11.95
C HIS A 38 -11.74 -9.44 11.62
N SER A 39 -11.25 -9.32 10.38
CA SER A 39 -9.99 -9.95 9.98
C SER A 39 -8.78 -9.37 10.73
N ALA A 40 -7.73 -10.17 10.89
CA ALA A 40 -6.47 -9.72 11.52
C ALA A 40 -5.83 -8.53 10.77
N ALA A 41 -6.00 -8.46 9.45
CA ALA A 41 -5.58 -7.34 8.62
C ALA A 41 -6.34 -6.05 9.01
N THR A 42 -7.67 -6.13 9.14
CA THR A 42 -8.51 -4.99 9.53
C THR A 42 -8.14 -4.50 10.93
N GLN A 43 -8.01 -5.41 11.90
CA GLN A 43 -7.60 -5.05 13.27
C GLN A 43 -6.24 -4.35 13.30
N THR A 44 -5.28 -4.82 12.50
CA THR A 44 -3.95 -4.19 12.37
C THR A 44 -4.05 -2.77 11.82
N ALA A 45 -4.85 -2.58 10.76
CA ALA A 45 -5.09 -1.26 10.18
C ALA A 45 -5.79 -0.31 11.15
N GLU A 46 -6.84 -0.77 11.83
CA GLU A 46 -7.58 0.02 12.80
C GLU A 46 -6.70 0.46 13.98
N ASN A 47 -5.92 -0.46 14.55
CA ASN A 47 -5.00 -0.17 15.64
C ASN A 47 -3.92 0.85 15.23
N PHE A 48 -3.41 0.76 13.99
CA PHE A 48 -2.50 1.75 13.45
C PHE A 48 -3.15 3.14 13.35
N LEU A 49 -4.33 3.23 12.74
CA LEU A 49 -5.02 4.51 12.54
C LEU A 49 -5.41 5.16 13.88
N ARG A 50 -5.83 4.38 14.88
CA ARG A 50 -6.14 4.89 16.23
C ARG A 50 -4.94 5.50 16.94
N ARG A 51 -3.72 5.06 16.64
CA ARG A 51 -2.49 5.56 17.27
C ARG A 51 -1.79 6.65 16.45
N ASN A 52 -2.33 6.99 15.28
CA ASN A 52 -1.66 7.90 14.37
C ASN A 52 -1.91 9.37 14.73
N GLU A 53 -0.86 10.06 15.19
CA GLU A 53 -0.97 11.45 15.63
C GLU A 53 -1.30 12.42 14.49
N THR A 54 -0.74 12.22 13.28
CA THR A 54 -1.07 13.02 12.09
C THR A 54 -2.56 12.94 11.75
N LEU A 55 -3.15 11.74 11.83
CA LEU A 55 -4.57 11.54 11.60
C LEU A 55 -5.40 12.24 12.70
N LYS A 56 -5.04 12.05 13.97
CA LYS A 56 -5.74 12.67 15.11
C LYS A 56 -5.69 14.19 15.09
N GLN A 57 -4.60 14.78 14.61
CA GLN A 57 -4.47 16.23 14.46
C GLN A 57 -5.54 16.78 13.50
N ASP A 58 -5.86 16.07 12.42
CA ASP A 58 -6.93 16.48 11.49
C ASP A 58 -8.32 16.07 12.00
N ILE A 59 -8.56 14.78 12.22
CA ILE A 59 -9.92 14.27 12.44
C ILE A 59 -10.35 14.19 13.91
N GLY A 60 -9.44 14.46 14.84
CA GLY A 60 -9.64 14.22 16.27
C GLY A 60 -9.40 12.76 16.66
N GLU A 61 -9.62 12.43 17.93
CA GLU A 61 -9.46 11.05 18.42
C GLU A 61 -10.33 10.07 17.62
N VAL A 62 -9.72 9.01 17.10
CA VAL A 62 -10.42 8.01 16.28
C VAL A 62 -11.24 7.12 17.19
N ARG A 63 -12.56 7.29 17.17
CA ARG A 63 -13.49 6.54 18.02
C ARG A 63 -13.96 5.26 17.35
N GLU A 64 -14.35 5.37 16.10
CA GLU A 64 -15.02 4.30 15.37
C GLU A 64 -14.52 4.22 13.93
N PHE A 65 -14.78 3.08 13.31
CA PHE A 65 -14.58 2.88 11.88
C PHE A 65 -15.92 2.57 11.22
N GLY A 66 -16.07 3.05 9.98
CA GLY A 66 -17.26 2.75 9.19
C GLY A 66 -17.36 1.25 8.92
N TRP A 67 -18.60 0.75 8.93
CA TRP A 67 -18.90 -0.67 8.72
C TRP A 67 -18.45 -1.22 7.36
N PHE A 68 -18.20 -0.34 6.39
CA PHE A 68 -17.66 -0.72 5.08
C PHE A 68 -16.14 -0.67 5.08
N VAL A 69 -15.54 -1.87 5.02
CA VAL A 69 -14.14 -2.06 4.66
C VAL A 69 -14.11 -2.57 3.22
N SER A 70 -13.42 -1.83 2.35
CA SER A 70 -13.23 -2.21 0.94
C SER A 70 -11.74 -2.40 0.69
N GLY A 71 -11.35 -3.30 -0.21
CA GLY A 71 -9.94 -3.53 -0.42
C GLY A 71 -9.63 -4.68 -1.35
N ARG A 72 -8.35 -4.82 -1.66
CA ARG A 72 -7.81 -6.01 -2.32
C ARG A 72 -6.97 -6.76 -1.30
N VAL A 73 -7.26 -8.04 -1.12
CA VAL A 73 -6.49 -8.95 -0.27
C VAL A 73 -5.93 -10.04 -1.17
N ASN A 74 -4.63 -10.26 -1.11
CA ASN A 74 -3.95 -11.38 -1.72
C ASN A 74 -3.20 -12.12 -0.61
N ALA A 75 -3.79 -13.22 -0.11
CA ALA A 75 -3.27 -14.02 0.98
C ALA A 75 -3.04 -15.47 0.52
N GLN A 76 -2.36 -15.64 -0.62
CA GLN A 76 -2.07 -16.96 -1.18
C GLN A 76 -0.64 -17.38 -0.82
N GLY A 77 -0.53 -18.37 0.07
CA GLY A 77 0.75 -18.94 0.46
C GLY A 77 1.41 -18.22 1.65
N PRO A 78 2.74 -18.37 1.82
CA PRO A 78 3.47 -17.89 3.00
C PRO A 78 3.51 -16.36 3.07
N ASP A 79 3.34 -15.66 1.96
CA ASP A 79 3.36 -14.21 1.90
C ASP A 79 2.02 -13.67 1.42
N GLY A 80 1.65 -12.48 1.88
CA GLY A 80 0.42 -11.86 1.45
C GLY A 80 0.40 -10.36 1.67
N GLY A 81 -0.49 -9.69 0.94
CA GLY A 81 -0.68 -8.25 0.96
C GLY A 81 -2.15 -7.89 1.01
N ALA A 82 -2.48 -6.80 1.68
CA ALA A 82 -3.82 -6.25 1.72
C ALA A 82 -3.79 -4.73 1.60
N GLY A 83 -4.59 -4.17 0.71
CA GLY A 83 -4.88 -2.75 0.65
C GLY A 83 -6.29 -2.52 1.17
N LEU A 84 -6.41 -2.01 2.40
CA LEU A 84 -7.70 -1.75 3.05
C LEU A 84 -8.03 -0.26 2.97
N ARG A 85 -9.26 0.03 2.52
CA ARG A 85 -9.85 1.36 2.53
C ARG A 85 -11.04 1.34 3.50
N LEU A 86 -10.91 2.17 4.54
CA LEU A 86 -11.86 2.26 5.64
C LEU A 86 -12.14 3.73 5.96
N LYS A 87 -13.32 4.00 6.52
CA LYS A 87 -13.71 5.34 6.94
C LYS A 87 -13.38 5.49 8.43
N ALA A 88 -12.39 6.31 8.77
CA ALA A 88 -12.09 6.66 10.14
C ALA A 88 -13.07 7.74 10.62
N ILE A 89 -13.73 7.50 11.76
CA ILE A 89 -14.68 8.43 12.38
C ILE A 89 -14.02 9.01 13.63
N GLY A 90 -13.48 10.22 13.47
CA GLY A 90 -12.86 10.98 14.55
C GLY A 90 -13.84 11.91 15.25
N THR A 91 -13.42 12.46 16.39
CA THR A 91 -14.24 13.39 17.18
C THR A 91 -14.57 14.72 16.49
N ARG A 92 -13.76 15.14 15.50
CA ARG A 92 -13.98 16.38 14.75
C ARG A 92 -14.66 16.11 13.41
N ARG A 93 -14.19 15.10 12.66
CA ARG A 93 -14.75 14.75 11.35
C ARG A 93 -14.46 13.29 10.99
N SER A 94 -15.03 12.82 9.90
CA SER A 94 -14.63 11.54 9.30
C SER A 94 -13.69 11.75 8.10
N ALA A 95 -12.80 10.79 7.87
CA ALA A 95 -11.95 10.75 6.67
C ALA A 95 -11.87 9.34 6.09
N TRP A 96 -11.75 9.26 4.77
CA TRP A 96 -11.39 8.01 4.10
C TRP A 96 -9.88 7.79 4.22
N THR A 97 -9.50 6.63 4.73
CA THR A 97 -8.11 6.21 4.91
C THR A 97 -7.83 5.01 4.03
N THR A 98 -6.58 4.87 3.60
CA THR A 98 -6.07 3.67 2.94
C THR A 98 -4.85 3.17 3.71
N VAL A 99 -4.85 1.89 4.03
CA VAL A 99 -3.77 1.21 4.75
C VAL A 99 -3.34 0.01 3.92
N GLN A 100 -2.06 -0.02 3.57
CA GLN A 100 -1.41 -1.15 2.93
C GLN A 100 -0.74 -1.99 4.03
N LEU A 101 -1.01 -3.29 3.96
CA LEU A 101 -0.55 -4.29 4.90
C LEU A 101 0.18 -5.40 4.14
N ALA A 102 1.16 -6.01 4.79
CA ALA A 102 1.78 -7.24 4.31
C ALA A 102 2.07 -8.19 5.47
N TYR A 103 2.10 -9.49 5.19
CA TYR A 103 2.67 -10.51 6.06
C TYR A 103 3.62 -11.40 5.24
N ARG A 104 4.56 -12.04 5.92
CA ARG A 104 5.51 -12.99 5.33
C ARG A 104 5.71 -14.22 6.17
N ASN A 105 6.02 -15.34 5.54
CA ASN A 105 6.16 -16.66 6.17
C ASN A 105 5.00 -17.04 7.12
N GLY A 106 3.78 -16.62 6.81
CA GLY A 106 2.58 -16.83 7.64
C GLY A 106 2.57 -16.05 8.96
N GLY A 107 3.44 -15.05 9.11
CA GLY A 107 3.51 -14.19 10.28
C GLY A 107 2.39 -13.15 10.36
N ASP A 108 2.51 -12.23 11.32
CA ASP A 108 1.50 -11.20 11.54
C ASP A 108 1.47 -10.14 10.43
N TRP A 109 0.28 -9.57 10.21
CA TRP A 109 0.10 -8.41 9.36
C TRP A 109 0.87 -7.21 9.91
N ARG A 110 1.55 -6.48 9.03
CA ARG A 110 2.27 -5.24 9.34
C ARG A 110 1.87 -4.14 8.37
N VAL A 111 1.78 -2.91 8.87
CA VAL A 111 1.49 -1.74 8.04
C VAL A 111 2.75 -1.38 7.25
N VAL A 112 2.64 -1.38 5.92
CA VAL A 112 3.73 -1.06 4.99
C VAL A 112 3.49 0.25 4.23
N GLY A 113 2.30 0.84 4.38
CA GLY A 113 1.97 2.15 3.83
C GLY A 113 0.61 2.61 4.35
N ALA A 114 0.43 3.91 4.55
CA ALA A 114 -0.87 4.45 4.94
C ALA A 114 -1.00 5.92 4.57
N TRP A 115 -2.20 6.33 4.15
CA TRP A 115 -2.56 7.72 3.87
C TRP A 115 -4.05 7.95 4.06
N TYR A 116 -4.45 9.22 4.11
CA TYR A 116 -5.86 9.61 4.09
C TYR A 116 -6.08 10.82 3.19
N VAL A 117 -7.34 11.07 2.83
CA VAL A 117 -7.73 12.27 2.09
C VAL A 117 -8.27 13.32 3.06
N ASN A 118 -7.60 14.46 3.13
CA ASN A 118 -8.00 15.56 4.02
C ASN A 118 -9.21 16.33 3.48
N ALA A 119 -9.71 17.31 4.25
CA ALA A 119 -10.88 18.11 3.86
C ALA A 119 -10.66 18.93 2.57
N ALA A 120 -9.41 19.24 2.24
CA ALA A 120 -9.03 19.92 1.01
C ALA A 120 -8.86 18.97 -0.19
N GLY A 121 -9.20 17.68 -0.03
CA GLY A 121 -9.05 16.66 -1.09
C GLY A 121 -7.61 16.22 -1.32
N ARG A 122 -6.66 16.61 -0.46
CA ARG A 122 -5.25 16.25 -0.59
C ARG A 122 -4.96 14.94 0.12
N THR A 123 -4.14 14.10 -0.50
CA THR A 123 -3.59 12.90 0.13
C THR A 123 -2.54 13.30 1.16
N VAL A 124 -2.69 12.82 2.39
CA VAL A 124 -1.76 13.07 3.49
C VAL A 124 -1.21 11.72 3.97
N PRO A 125 0.11 11.51 3.93
CA PRO A 125 0.72 10.27 4.41
C PRO A 125 0.53 10.14 5.93
N LEU A 126 0.22 8.93 6.37
CA LEU A 126 0.07 8.58 7.79
C LEU A 126 1.23 7.73 8.29
N LEU A 127 1.83 6.93 7.43
CA LEU A 127 3.09 6.27 7.73
C LEU A 127 4.21 7.13 7.13
N ASP A 128 5.21 7.46 7.96
CA ASP A 128 6.48 7.93 7.42
C ASP A 128 7.07 6.75 6.62
N PRO A 129 7.21 6.87 5.30
CA PRO A 129 7.72 5.77 4.48
C PRO A 129 9.18 5.39 4.81
N TYR A 130 9.82 6.09 5.75
CA TYR A 130 11.22 5.92 6.13
C TYR A 130 11.42 5.56 7.61
N ASN A 131 10.40 5.74 8.47
CA ASN A 131 10.49 5.33 9.86
C ASN A 131 9.86 3.93 10.06
N TYR A 132 10.65 2.91 9.75
CA TYR A 132 10.36 1.50 10.03
C TYR A 132 10.72 1.14 11.48
N GLU A 133 10.28 1.92 12.48
CA GLU A 133 10.44 1.57 13.90
C GLU A 133 9.56 0.34 14.27
N THR A 134 9.91 -0.82 13.73
CA THR A 134 9.81 -2.17 14.28
C THR A 134 10.72 -3.07 13.42
N GLY A 135 12.01 -3.04 13.77
CA GLY A 135 13.02 -3.97 13.28
C GLY A 135 13.85 -3.40 12.14
N ALA A 136 15.17 -3.50 12.29
CA ALA A 136 16.20 -3.42 11.26
C ALA A 136 15.69 -3.76 9.84
N PRO A 137 16.24 -3.16 8.76
CA PRO A 137 15.75 -3.34 7.39
C PRO A 137 15.42 -4.80 7.15
N SER A 138 14.12 -5.13 7.13
CA SER A 138 13.72 -6.51 6.90
C SER A 138 14.31 -6.87 5.55
N SER A 139 15.15 -7.91 5.54
CA SER A 139 15.89 -8.46 4.41
C SER A 139 14.98 -9.04 3.32
N GLU A 140 13.76 -8.52 3.19
CA GLU A 140 12.64 -9.19 2.56
C GLU A 140 11.88 -8.26 1.59
N ALA A 141 11.69 -6.96 1.87
CA ALA A 141 11.46 -6.03 0.76
C ALA A 141 12.80 -5.81 0.06
N ALA A 142 12.97 -6.32 -1.17
CA ALA A 142 14.24 -6.18 -1.88
C ALA A 142 14.60 -4.70 -2.18
N TYR A 143 13.67 -3.78 -1.91
CA TYR A 143 13.87 -2.33 -1.90
C TYR A 143 13.26 -1.70 -0.63
N GLY A 144 13.87 -0.62 -0.14
CA GLY A 144 13.38 0.18 0.99
C GLY A 144 12.87 1.56 0.55
N GLY A 145 12.55 2.42 1.51
CA GLY A 145 12.40 3.87 1.27
C GLY A 145 13.65 4.63 1.72
N THR A 146 13.98 5.76 1.09
CA THR A 146 14.93 6.77 1.63
C THR A 146 14.38 8.21 1.60
N SER A 147 14.79 9.05 2.55
CA SER A 147 14.27 10.40 2.81
C SER A 147 15.31 11.50 2.62
N ASP A 148 14.90 12.77 2.67
CA ASP A 148 15.85 13.90 2.76
C ASP A 148 16.85 13.76 3.94
N ALA A 149 16.39 13.24 5.08
CA ALA A 149 17.22 13.07 6.28
C ALA A 149 18.20 11.88 6.16
N SER A 150 17.78 10.81 5.48
CA SER A 150 18.52 9.55 5.41
C SER A 150 19.23 9.31 4.07
N PHE A 151 19.01 10.15 3.05
CA PHE A 151 19.58 9.97 1.71
C PHE A 151 21.10 9.83 1.73
N THR A 152 21.77 10.62 2.56
CA THR A 152 23.23 10.59 2.66
C THR A 152 23.71 9.23 3.17
N SER A 153 23.14 8.71 4.25
CA SER A 153 23.53 7.42 4.81
C SER A 153 23.10 6.24 3.93
N ASP A 154 21.88 6.30 3.39
CA ASP A 154 21.27 5.19 2.65
C ASP A 154 21.86 5.04 1.26
N VAL A 155 22.13 6.17 0.58
CA VAL A 155 22.47 6.22 -0.85
C VAL A 155 23.92 6.62 -1.05
N LEU A 156 24.34 7.76 -0.49
CA LEU A 156 25.65 8.34 -0.82
C LEU A 156 26.81 7.66 -0.09
N GLN A 157 26.57 7.15 1.10
CA GLN A 157 27.55 6.42 1.92
C GLN A 157 27.40 4.90 1.80
N SER A 158 26.53 4.42 0.88
CA SER A 158 26.33 2.99 0.69
C SER A 158 27.60 2.33 0.13
N PRO A 159 28.04 1.19 0.69
CA PRO A 159 29.16 0.42 0.16
C PRO A 159 28.79 -0.31 -1.14
N GLU A 160 27.50 -0.52 -1.39
CA GLU A 160 26.96 -1.14 -2.61
C GLU A 160 26.36 -0.06 -3.53
N PRO A 161 26.36 -0.27 -4.87
CA PRO A 161 25.60 0.57 -5.78
C PRO A 161 24.13 0.67 -5.37
N VAL A 162 23.53 1.84 -5.55
CA VAL A 162 22.15 2.13 -5.10
C VAL A 162 21.31 2.67 -6.24
N LEU A 163 20.21 1.99 -6.56
CA LEU A 163 19.20 2.50 -7.48
C LEU A 163 18.05 3.16 -6.71
N VAL A 164 17.88 4.47 -6.88
CA VAL A 164 16.77 5.23 -6.28
C VAL A 164 15.71 5.51 -7.32
N ARG A 165 14.46 5.12 -7.03
CA ARG A 165 13.27 5.50 -7.79
C ARG A 165 12.59 6.70 -7.12
N PHE A 166 12.69 7.85 -7.75
CA PHE A 166 11.92 9.04 -7.41
C PHE A 166 10.49 8.89 -7.94
N THR A 167 9.49 8.89 -7.05
CA THR A 167 8.11 8.52 -7.37
C THR A 167 7.07 9.31 -6.56
N GLN A 168 5.79 9.07 -6.85
CA GLN A 168 4.62 9.54 -6.09
C GLN A 168 3.80 8.33 -5.61
N VAL A 169 2.93 8.52 -4.61
CA VAL A 169 2.16 7.46 -3.91
C VAL A 169 1.27 6.61 -4.84
N ASN A 170 0.89 7.12 -6.01
CA ASN A 170 -0.01 6.44 -6.96
C ASN A 170 0.64 6.06 -8.30
N ALA A 171 1.96 5.83 -8.34
CA ALA A 171 2.63 5.48 -9.60
C ALA A 171 2.34 4.01 -9.99
N GLY A 172 1.46 3.79 -10.99
CA GLY A 172 1.09 2.49 -11.56
C GLY A 172 2.24 1.63 -12.14
N ASP A 173 1.93 0.64 -12.99
CA ASP A 173 2.73 -0.47 -13.58
C ASP A 173 4.27 -0.50 -13.43
N SER A 174 4.95 0.65 -13.53
CA SER A 174 6.38 0.86 -13.24
C SER A 174 6.88 0.40 -11.85
N ALA A 175 5.99 0.28 -10.85
CA ALA A 175 6.35 -0.31 -9.54
C ALA A 175 6.70 -1.80 -9.63
N SER A 176 6.05 -2.51 -10.57
CA SER A 176 6.21 -3.96 -10.71
C SER A 176 7.60 -4.33 -11.24
N ALA A 177 8.14 -3.57 -12.20
CA ALA A 177 9.48 -3.78 -12.75
C ALA A 177 10.58 -3.50 -11.72
N PHE A 178 10.43 -2.43 -10.94
CA PHE A 178 11.38 -2.06 -9.89
C PHE A 178 11.48 -3.14 -8.81
N MET A 179 10.34 -3.65 -8.33
CA MET A 179 10.29 -4.72 -7.33
C MET A 179 10.96 -6.01 -7.82
N ARG A 180 10.70 -6.44 -9.04
CA ARG A 180 11.31 -7.67 -9.59
C ARG A 180 12.82 -7.54 -9.79
N LEU A 181 13.30 -6.37 -10.21
CA LEU A 181 14.74 -6.09 -10.29
C LEU A 181 15.40 -6.09 -8.92
N ALA A 182 14.76 -5.49 -7.93
CA ALA A 182 15.26 -5.47 -6.58
C ALA A 182 15.53 -6.90 -6.08
N THR A 183 14.60 -7.84 -6.32
CA THR A 183 14.80 -9.26 -6.03
C THR A 183 15.95 -9.87 -6.85
N LYS A 184 16.01 -9.61 -8.16
CA LYS A 184 17.04 -10.15 -9.06
C LYS A 184 18.46 -9.69 -8.70
N TYR A 185 18.61 -8.47 -8.20
CA TYR A 185 19.90 -7.84 -7.88
C TYR A 185 20.19 -7.79 -6.36
N ALA A 186 19.41 -8.51 -5.55
CA ALA A 186 19.62 -8.62 -4.11
C ALA A 186 21.08 -8.97 -3.77
N GLY A 187 21.65 -8.24 -2.81
CA GLY A 187 23.05 -8.39 -2.39
C GLY A 187 24.10 -7.84 -3.36
N ARG A 188 23.70 -7.22 -4.47
CA ARG A 188 24.61 -6.59 -5.45
C ARG A 188 24.30 -5.11 -5.68
N VAL A 189 23.03 -4.74 -5.56
CA VAL A 189 22.53 -3.37 -5.70
C VAL A 189 21.46 -3.18 -4.65
N ARG A 190 21.50 -2.05 -3.95
CA ARG A 190 20.43 -1.62 -3.04
C ARG A 190 19.40 -0.81 -3.80
N PHE A 191 18.13 -0.97 -3.45
CA PHE A 191 17.04 -0.29 -4.12
C PHE A 191 16.28 0.56 -3.10
N PHE A 192 16.02 1.81 -3.46
CA PHE A 192 15.19 2.70 -2.63
C PHE A 192 14.12 3.42 -3.45
N GLU A 193 12.96 3.64 -2.83
CA GLU A 193 11.99 4.60 -3.32
C GLU A 193 12.10 5.91 -2.55
N LEU A 194 11.94 7.02 -3.27
CA LEU A 194 11.87 8.35 -2.69
C LEU A 194 10.60 9.06 -3.18
N TYR A 195 9.71 9.41 -2.24
CA TYR A 195 8.47 10.10 -2.53
C TYR A 195 8.71 11.60 -2.67
N ILE A 196 8.59 12.12 -3.89
CA ILE A 196 9.05 13.49 -4.20
C ILE A 196 8.25 14.59 -3.50
N GLU A 197 7.00 14.30 -3.09
CA GLU A 197 6.11 15.24 -2.40
C GLU A 197 6.58 15.55 -0.97
N SER A 198 7.25 14.59 -0.33
CA SER A 198 7.74 14.71 1.05
C SER A 198 9.24 15.00 1.15
N ASN A 199 9.96 15.04 0.02
CA ASN A 199 11.43 15.09 -0.03
C ASN A 199 11.91 16.13 -1.05
N GLU A 200 11.51 17.39 -0.85
CA GLU A 200 11.74 18.48 -1.80
C GLU A 200 13.23 18.86 -1.93
N ALA A 201 14.02 18.73 -0.87
CA ALA A 201 15.44 19.07 -0.91
C ALA A 201 16.20 18.10 -1.83
N THR A 202 15.99 16.80 -1.67
CA THR A 202 16.63 15.79 -2.53
C THR A 202 16.08 15.85 -3.96
N ARG A 203 14.76 16.03 -4.12
CA ARG A 203 14.13 16.25 -5.44
C ARG A 203 14.80 17.40 -6.20
N SER A 204 15.00 18.53 -5.52
CA SER A 204 15.62 19.73 -6.11
C SER A 204 17.10 19.53 -6.38
N ARG A 205 17.84 18.91 -5.44
CA ARG A 205 19.27 18.61 -5.57
C ARG A 205 19.60 17.79 -6.81
N TYR A 206 18.77 16.80 -7.14
CA TYR A 206 18.96 15.95 -8.32
C TYR A 206 18.16 16.40 -9.55
N ASN A 207 17.50 17.55 -9.45
CA ASN A 207 16.69 18.17 -10.51
C ASN A 207 15.63 17.20 -11.08
N VAL A 208 14.87 16.54 -10.20
CA VAL A 208 13.80 15.62 -10.59
C VAL A 208 12.48 16.37 -10.76
N SER A 209 12.09 16.58 -12.02
CA SER A 209 10.85 17.24 -12.42
C SER A 209 9.80 16.29 -13.00
N VAL A 210 10.21 15.11 -13.46
CA VAL A 210 9.34 14.08 -14.05
C VAL A 210 9.45 12.80 -13.24
N VAL A 211 8.31 12.17 -12.93
CA VAL A 211 8.24 10.89 -12.23
C VAL A 211 7.58 9.81 -13.11
N PRO A 212 7.98 8.53 -12.99
CA PRO A 212 9.10 8.05 -12.19
C PRO A 212 10.45 8.47 -12.80
N THR A 213 11.46 8.71 -11.96
CA THR A 213 12.85 8.86 -12.38
C THR A 213 13.71 7.89 -11.57
N TYR A 214 14.58 7.15 -12.26
CA TYR A 214 15.49 6.18 -11.65
C TYR A 214 16.91 6.73 -11.75
N ILE A 215 17.62 6.82 -10.64
CA ILE A 215 19.01 7.30 -10.58
C ILE A 215 19.85 6.24 -9.89
N LEU A 216 20.94 5.83 -10.54
CA LEU A 216 21.92 4.89 -10.00
C LEU A 216 23.07 5.66 -9.40
N PHE A 217 23.40 5.34 -8.16
CA PHE A 217 24.52 5.86 -7.40
C PHE A 217 25.56 4.77 -7.13
N LYS A 218 26.84 5.13 -7.14
CA LYS A 218 27.97 4.29 -6.72
C LYS A 218 29.07 5.25 -6.23
N ASP A 219 29.72 4.93 -5.12
CA ASP A 219 30.78 5.74 -4.51
C ASP A 219 30.35 7.20 -4.23
N GLY A 220 29.10 7.38 -3.81
CA GLY A 220 28.54 8.71 -3.52
C GLY A 220 28.25 9.59 -4.74
N ALA A 221 28.44 9.07 -5.97
CA ALA A 221 28.24 9.80 -7.21
C ALA A 221 27.15 9.17 -8.09
N GLU A 222 26.47 10.01 -8.88
CA GLU A 222 25.53 9.55 -9.89
C GLU A 222 26.26 8.87 -11.06
N GLN A 223 25.89 7.63 -11.34
CA GLN A 223 26.45 6.81 -12.42
C GLN A 223 25.57 6.77 -13.67
N GLY A 224 24.32 7.22 -13.54
CA GLY A 224 23.38 7.37 -14.64
C GLY A 224 21.92 7.41 -14.19
N ARG A 225 21.05 7.92 -15.07
CA ARG A 225 19.61 8.04 -14.80
C ARG A 225 18.73 7.59 -15.97
N ARG A 226 17.47 7.30 -15.67
CA ARG A 226 16.37 7.04 -16.61
C ARG A 226 15.12 7.77 -16.15
N VAL A 227 14.41 8.39 -17.10
CA VAL A 227 13.23 9.21 -16.82
C VAL A 227 12.02 8.57 -17.49
N GLY A 228 10.89 8.56 -16.79
CA GLY A 228 9.63 7.98 -17.25
C GLY A 228 9.54 6.48 -17.01
N ALA A 229 8.45 5.87 -17.49
CA ALA A 229 8.23 4.42 -17.36
C ALA A 229 9.36 3.65 -18.04
N GLN A 230 9.89 2.64 -17.35
CA GLN A 230 10.99 1.80 -17.83
C GLN A 230 10.58 0.33 -17.79
N THR A 231 11.10 -0.45 -18.73
CA THR A 231 11.02 -1.91 -18.68
C THR A 231 12.09 -2.48 -17.74
N GLU A 232 11.95 -3.73 -17.32
CA GLU A 232 13.00 -4.42 -16.56
C GLU A 232 14.32 -4.52 -17.34
N GLN A 233 14.24 -4.66 -18.66
CA GLN A 233 15.41 -4.75 -19.52
C GLN A 233 16.18 -3.43 -19.57
N ASP A 234 15.48 -2.29 -19.60
CA ASP A 234 16.11 -0.97 -19.63
C ASP A 234 16.90 -0.69 -18.35
N LEU A 235 16.29 -1.01 -17.20
CA LEU A 235 16.93 -0.85 -15.90
C LEU A 235 18.03 -1.89 -15.67
N SER A 236 17.83 -3.16 -16.07
CA SER A 236 18.90 -4.18 -16.01
C SER A 236 20.14 -3.72 -16.78
N ARG A 237 19.97 -3.17 -17.98
CA ARG A 237 21.10 -2.62 -18.76
C ARG A 237 21.84 -1.49 -18.05
N LEU A 238 21.12 -0.61 -17.35
CA LEU A 238 21.73 0.45 -16.56
C LEU A 238 22.58 -0.13 -15.41
N LEU A 239 22.05 -1.13 -14.70
CA LEU A 239 22.71 -1.79 -13.58
C LEU A 239 23.93 -2.61 -14.02
N ASP A 240 23.74 -3.50 -15.00
CA ASP A 240 24.78 -4.43 -15.47
C ASP A 240 26.02 -3.69 -15.99
N LYS A 241 25.82 -2.55 -16.68
CA LYS A 241 26.92 -1.71 -17.18
C LYS A 241 27.86 -1.23 -16.06
N GLN A 242 27.33 -1.01 -14.85
CA GLN A 242 28.10 -0.50 -13.72
C GLN A 242 28.57 -1.59 -12.75
N LEU A 243 28.05 -2.81 -12.88
CA LEU A 243 28.48 -3.99 -12.12
C LEU A 243 29.62 -4.75 -12.82
N GLN A 244 29.80 -4.59 -14.13
CA GLN A 244 30.86 -5.24 -14.91
C GLN A 244 32.17 -4.41 -15.01
N ARG A 245 32.25 -3.29 -14.29
CA ARG A 245 33.42 -2.40 -14.21
C ARG A 245 33.88 -2.26 -12.76
#